data_AF-A0A3D5DVZ7-F1
#
_entry.id   AF-A0A3D5DVZ7-F1
#
_cell.length_a   1.000
_cell.length_b   1.000
_cell.length_c   1.000
_cell.angle_alpha   90.00
_cell.angle_beta   90.00
_cell.angle_gamma   90.00
#
_symmetry.space_group_name_H-M   'P 1'
#
loop_
_entity.id
_entity.type
_entity.pdbx_description
1 polymer ?
#
loop_
_entity_poly.entity_id
_entity_poly.type
_entity_poly.pdbx_seq_one_letter_code
_entity_poly.pdbx_strand_id
1 'polypeptide(L)'
;MASFIGTCHRTTYGSMSVMSLTWAISTRQSPSLETMPLRPITTGSFAAPEEHEGRPLDARSDLFSLGGVLYVVATGERRPGDIGLLRSRRPDLPSAFGDLVASLLAASPDDRPADAEVVLQQLNEIRHASNIGALIAAGESDKVEFKSSLHHPYGPVPPELRDLQPGQLKKVIKKALAKSVTKTIAAFLNTDGGTLLIGVEDSGTVLGIEPDFEHLKEGKQNADGWLLSLQEVVNNALGTEVWNAVHVSLVRDGSQTVAVARCPPRTTETWHAEDGGELFYIRAANGTRDLNGSRLLKYIRERWPS
;
A
#
# COMPACT_ATOMS: atom_id res chain seq x y z
N MET A 1 -21.62 59.47 20.12
CA MET A 1 -22.06 60.09 18.85
C MET A 1 -21.51 61.49 18.79
N ALA A 2 -20.55 61.74 17.90
CA ALA A 2 -20.30 63.01 17.20
C ALA A 2 -18.95 62.88 16.46
N SER A 3 -19.02 62.44 15.19
CA SER A 3 -17.97 62.69 14.20
C SER A 3 -18.19 64.10 13.66
N PHE A 4 -17.11 64.84 13.41
CA PHE A 4 -17.12 65.84 12.34
C PHE A 4 -15.78 65.89 11.61
N ILE A 5 -15.93 66.02 10.30
CA ILE A 5 -14.95 65.95 9.22
C ILE A 5 -14.31 67.34 9.02
N GLY A 6 -13.03 67.39 8.64
CA GLY A 6 -12.35 68.63 8.25
C GLY A 6 -11.23 68.37 7.24
N THR A 7 -11.42 68.87 6.03
CA THR A 7 -10.72 68.54 4.79
C THR A 7 -9.47 69.39 4.52
N CYS A 8 -8.45 68.74 3.94
CA CYS A 8 -7.46 69.19 2.94
C CYS A 8 -7.16 70.69 2.73
N HIS A 9 -5.88 71.07 2.90
CA HIS A 9 -5.20 71.96 1.95
C HIS A 9 -3.74 71.54 1.72
N ARG A 10 -3.40 71.40 0.43
CA ARG A 10 -2.07 71.12 -0.10
C ARG A 10 -1.55 72.43 -0.72
N THR A 11 -0.38 72.89 -0.30
CA THR A 11 0.41 73.90 -1.02
C THR A 11 1.88 73.49 -1.06
N THR A 12 2.51 73.87 -2.16
CA THR A 12 3.71 73.33 -2.80
C THR A 12 4.97 74.17 -2.57
N TYR A 13 6.11 73.49 -2.48
CA TYR A 13 7.50 73.88 -2.85
C TYR A 13 8.20 75.13 -2.25
N GLY A 14 9.24 74.87 -1.43
CA GLY A 14 10.66 75.14 -1.76
C GLY A 14 11.38 76.35 -1.15
N SER A 15 12.36 76.12 -0.24
CA SER A 15 13.68 76.81 -0.19
C SER A 15 14.62 76.24 0.90
N MET A 16 15.89 75.99 0.53
CA MET A 16 17.09 75.66 1.35
C MET A 16 17.43 76.81 2.36
N SER A 17 18.31 76.76 3.37
CA SER A 17 19.45 75.91 3.74
C SER A 17 20.00 76.26 5.16
N VAL A 18 20.60 75.24 5.80
CA VAL A 18 21.71 75.19 6.82
C VAL A 18 21.67 76.02 8.13
N MET A 19 21.76 75.30 9.27
CA MET A 19 22.68 75.68 10.35
C MET A 19 23.22 74.45 11.10
N SER A 20 24.49 74.57 11.50
CA SER A 20 25.51 73.56 11.75
C SER A 20 25.31 72.53 12.88
N LEU A 21 26.01 71.40 12.67
CA LEU A 21 26.36 70.36 13.63
C LEU A 21 27.19 70.88 14.81
N THR A 22 26.99 70.29 15.99
CA THR A 22 28.10 69.91 16.87
C THR A 22 27.77 68.61 17.62
N TRP A 23 28.76 67.71 17.64
CA TRP A 23 28.67 66.32 18.08
C TRP A 23 28.63 66.15 19.60
N ALA A 24 27.75 65.26 20.08
CA ALA A 24 27.97 64.52 21.32
C ALA A 24 28.02 63.04 20.99
N ILE A 25 29.21 62.45 21.12
CA ILE A 25 29.46 61.02 21.00
C ILE A 25 28.96 60.37 22.30
N SER A 26 27.95 59.50 22.21
CA SER A 26 27.69 58.48 23.23
C SER A 26 27.15 57.22 22.57
N THR A 27 28.03 56.22 22.52
CA THR A 27 27.81 54.77 22.29
C THR A 27 26.59 54.35 21.45
N ARG A 28 26.85 53.94 20.20
CA ARG A 28 25.97 53.03 19.46
C ARG A 28 25.91 51.70 20.22
N GLN A 29 24.83 51.45 20.94
CA GLN A 29 24.37 50.08 21.08
C GLN A 29 23.76 49.69 19.73
N SER A 30 24.43 48.78 19.03
CA SER A 30 23.83 48.04 17.93
C SER A 30 22.53 47.41 18.46
N PRO A 31 21.37 47.55 17.80
CA PRO A 31 20.26 46.68 18.11
C PRO A 31 20.77 45.25 17.90
N SER A 32 20.77 44.47 18.97
CA SER A 32 20.97 43.04 18.91
C SER A 32 20.07 42.49 17.81
N LEU A 33 20.63 41.63 16.96
CA LEU A 33 19.88 40.82 16.02
C LEU A 33 18.83 40.05 16.82
N GLU A 34 17.62 40.61 16.95
CA GLU A 34 16.44 39.84 17.29
C GLU A 34 16.36 38.78 16.20
N THR A 35 16.66 37.54 16.59
CA THR A 35 16.31 36.35 15.81
C THR A 35 14.84 36.47 15.45
N MET A 36 14.57 36.87 14.21
CA MET A 36 13.26 36.73 13.60
C MET A 36 12.78 35.31 13.93
N PRO A 37 11.63 35.11 14.59
CA PRO A 37 11.12 33.77 14.77
C PRO A 37 10.99 33.17 13.37
N LEU A 38 11.66 32.04 13.15
CA LEU A 38 11.60 31.30 11.90
C LEU A 38 10.12 31.18 11.53
N ARG A 39 9.76 31.54 10.29
CA ARG A 39 8.40 31.27 9.80
C ARG A 39 8.13 29.79 10.04
N PRO A 40 6.98 29.41 10.61
CA PRO A 40 6.59 28.00 10.70
C PRO A 40 6.76 27.38 9.31
N ILE A 41 7.49 26.27 9.22
CA ILE A 41 7.72 25.59 7.94
C ILE A 41 6.39 24.93 7.51
N THR A 42 5.58 24.54 8.49
CA THR A 42 4.26 23.94 8.30
C THR A 42 3.13 24.87 8.78
N THR A 43 1.91 24.63 8.29
CA THR A 43 0.72 25.30 8.85
C THR A 43 0.52 24.78 10.27
N GLY A 44 0.65 25.62 11.31
CA GLY A 44 0.92 25.20 12.68
C GLY A 44 0.08 24.05 13.28
N SER A 45 -1.16 23.82 12.83
CA SER A 45 -1.97 22.66 13.26
C SER A 45 -1.52 21.29 12.70
N PHE A 46 -0.59 21.28 11.76
CA PHE A 46 0.01 20.09 11.15
C PHE A 46 1.48 19.92 11.53
N ALA A 47 2.06 20.90 12.21
CA ALA A 47 3.46 20.89 12.61
C ALA A 47 3.71 19.78 13.65
N ALA A 48 4.82 19.07 13.49
CA ALA A 48 5.22 18.04 14.44
C ALA A 48 5.55 18.65 15.82
N PRO A 49 5.42 17.91 16.93
CA PRO A 49 5.77 18.42 18.26
C PRO A 49 7.22 18.93 18.34
N GLU A 50 8.17 18.21 17.73
CA GLU A 50 9.57 18.63 17.67
C GLU A 50 9.80 19.95 16.91
N GLU A 51 8.94 20.30 15.94
CA GLU A 51 9.01 21.57 15.21
C GLU A 51 8.60 22.74 16.12
N HIS A 52 7.55 22.56 16.94
CA HIS A 52 7.14 23.56 17.92
C HIS A 52 8.17 23.77 19.02
N GLU A 53 8.88 22.71 19.39
CA GLU A 53 9.93 22.72 20.41
C GLU A 53 11.29 23.21 19.90
N GLY A 54 11.42 23.45 18.58
CA GLY A 54 12.68 23.85 17.95
C GLY A 54 13.75 22.76 17.99
N ARG A 55 13.35 21.49 18.10
CA ARG A 55 14.25 20.33 18.05
C ARG A 55 14.65 20.01 16.59
N PRO A 56 15.72 19.23 16.38
CA PRO A 56 16.12 18.79 15.04
C PRO A 56 14.97 18.06 14.32
N LEU A 57 14.78 18.39 13.05
CA LEU A 57 13.76 17.77 12.19
C LEU A 57 14.41 16.74 11.28
N ASP A 58 13.67 15.68 10.99
CA ASP A 58 14.01 14.67 9.99
C ASP A 58 12.77 14.30 9.15
N ALA A 59 12.89 13.29 8.29
CA ALA A 59 11.80 12.83 7.43
C ALA A 59 10.52 12.44 8.22
N ARG A 60 10.64 12.06 9.50
CA ARG A 60 9.51 11.67 10.34
C ARG A 60 8.68 12.87 10.79
N SER A 61 9.24 14.08 10.77
CA SER A 61 8.48 15.32 10.97
C SER A 61 7.52 15.59 9.80
N ASP A 62 7.94 15.28 8.56
CA ASP A 62 7.06 15.34 7.39
C ASP A 62 5.96 14.25 7.45
N LEU A 63 6.30 13.05 7.94
CA LEU A 63 5.32 11.98 8.14
C LEU A 63 4.24 12.34 9.17
N PHE A 64 4.58 13.10 10.21
CA PHE A 64 3.58 13.64 11.14
C PHE A 64 2.60 14.57 10.43
N SER A 65 3.13 15.48 9.60
CA SER A 65 2.30 16.40 8.79
C SER A 65 1.35 15.62 7.87
N LEU A 66 1.85 14.56 7.22
CA LEU A 66 1.04 13.64 6.43
C LEU A 66 -0.07 12.97 7.25
N GLY A 67 0.24 12.49 8.46
CA GLY A 67 -0.76 11.91 9.37
C GLY A 67 -1.90 12.88 9.67
N GLY A 68 -1.58 14.16 9.86
CA GLY A 68 -2.57 15.20 10.05
C GLY A 68 -3.47 15.42 8.83
N VAL A 69 -2.89 15.40 7.62
CA VAL A 69 -3.66 15.49 6.37
C VAL A 69 -4.60 14.30 6.23
N LEU A 70 -4.11 13.08 6.45
CA LEU A 70 -4.92 11.85 6.37
C LEU A 70 -6.09 11.87 7.36
N TYR A 71 -5.87 12.36 8.59
CA TYR A 71 -6.92 12.55 9.59
C TYR A 71 -8.02 13.50 9.08
N VAL A 72 -7.61 14.67 8.57
CA VAL A 72 -8.55 15.69 8.08
C VAL A 72 -9.35 15.18 6.89
N VAL A 73 -8.70 14.51 5.93
CA VAL A 73 -9.38 13.91 4.77
C VAL A 73 -10.36 12.83 5.23
N ALA A 74 -10.01 12.01 6.22
CA ALA A 74 -10.87 10.96 6.72
C ALA A 74 -12.05 11.51 7.55
N THR A 75 -11.89 12.60 8.29
CA THR A 75 -12.94 13.09 9.21
C THR A 75 -13.75 14.26 8.65
N GLY A 76 -13.23 14.96 7.65
CA GLY A 76 -13.78 16.24 7.17
C GLY A 76 -13.53 17.42 8.11
N GLU A 77 -12.75 17.24 9.17
CA GLU A 77 -12.43 18.30 10.14
C GLU A 77 -11.43 19.32 9.60
N ARG A 78 -11.37 20.50 10.21
CA ARG A 78 -10.43 21.55 9.76
C ARG A 78 -8.99 21.30 10.19
N ARG A 79 -8.78 20.47 11.21
CA ARG A 79 -7.48 20.23 11.85
C ARG A 79 -7.42 18.80 12.40
N PRO A 80 -6.22 18.22 12.51
CA PRO A 80 -6.03 16.95 13.20
C PRO A 80 -6.52 17.05 14.65
N GLY A 81 -7.18 16.00 15.13
CA GLY A 81 -7.72 15.90 16.48
C GLY A 81 -7.31 14.58 17.14
N ASP A 82 -8.06 14.19 18.17
CA ASP A 82 -7.79 12.93 18.89
C ASP A 82 -8.02 11.70 17.98
N ILE A 83 -7.08 10.75 18.02
CA ILE A 83 -7.16 9.47 17.28
C ILE A 83 -8.37 8.63 17.72
N GLY A 84 -8.73 8.63 19.00
CA GLY A 84 -9.94 7.98 19.50
C GLY A 84 -11.21 8.53 18.85
N LEU A 85 -11.17 9.80 18.43
CA LEU A 85 -12.26 10.44 17.69
C LEU A 85 -12.33 9.97 16.23
N LEU A 86 -11.19 9.67 15.59
CA LEU A 86 -11.17 9.11 14.23
C LEU A 86 -11.91 7.77 14.18
N ARG A 87 -11.57 6.85 15.11
CA ARG A 87 -12.17 5.50 15.15
C ARG A 87 -13.67 5.52 15.45
N SER A 88 -14.11 6.42 16.32
CA SER A 88 -15.53 6.54 16.67
C SER A 88 -16.36 7.22 15.58
N ARG A 89 -15.77 8.17 14.82
CA ARG A 89 -16.48 8.90 13.75
C ARG A 89 -16.47 8.20 12.40
N ARG A 90 -15.45 7.40 12.10
CA ARG A 90 -15.32 6.64 10.86
C ARG A 90 -15.21 5.14 11.15
N PRO A 91 -16.26 4.51 11.70
CA PRO A 91 -16.28 3.05 11.90
C PRO A 91 -16.30 2.28 10.58
N ASP A 92 -16.57 2.96 9.47
CA ASP A 92 -16.54 2.44 8.10
C ASP A 92 -15.12 2.32 7.52
N LEU A 93 -14.12 2.97 8.13
CA LEU A 93 -12.72 2.80 7.75
C LEU A 93 -12.09 1.61 8.49
N PRO A 94 -11.15 0.87 7.86
CA PRO A 94 -10.46 -0.23 8.53
C PRO A 94 -9.71 0.25 9.77
N SER A 95 -9.70 -0.56 10.83
CA SER A 95 -8.94 -0.24 12.04
C SER A 95 -7.46 0.02 11.75
N ALA A 96 -6.87 -0.75 10.82
CA ALA A 96 -5.50 -0.59 10.37
C ALA A 96 -5.20 0.79 9.76
N PHE A 97 -6.19 1.43 9.12
CA PHE A 97 -6.05 2.83 8.69
C PHE A 97 -5.94 3.77 9.89
N GLY A 98 -6.80 3.59 10.89
CA GLY A 98 -6.74 4.35 12.13
C GLY A 98 -5.45 4.11 12.93
N ASP A 99 -4.93 2.89 12.93
CA ASP A 99 -3.65 2.53 13.56
C ASP A 99 -2.46 3.22 12.86
N LEU A 100 -2.46 3.26 11.52
CA LEU A 100 -1.45 3.97 10.75
C LEU A 100 -1.49 5.48 10.99
N VAL A 101 -2.68 6.10 10.96
CA VAL A 101 -2.81 7.53 11.25
C VAL A 101 -2.35 7.84 12.68
N ALA A 102 -2.58 6.94 13.63
CA ALA A 102 -2.10 7.07 15.00
C ALA A 102 -0.58 7.03 15.11
N SER A 103 0.09 6.10 14.42
CA SER A 103 1.55 6.01 14.45
C SER A 103 2.22 7.20 13.77
N LEU A 104 1.64 7.72 12.67
CA LEU A 104 2.12 8.96 12.04
C LEU A 104 2.01 10.17 12.97
N LEU A 105 0.93 10.25 13.75
CA LEU A 105 0.68 11.33 14.72
C LEU A 105 1.31 11.10 16.10
N ALA A 106 2.26 10.16 16.23
CA ALA A 106 2.94 9.90 17.49
C ALA A 106 3.80 11.09 17.94
N ALA A 107 3.83 11.35 19.25
CA ALA A 107 4.55 12.49 19.83
C ALA A 107 6.07 12.33 19.69
N SER A 108 6.58 11.11 19.88
CA SER A 108 7.99 10.77 19.63
C SER A 108 8.20 10.42 18.15
N PRO A 109 9.22 11.00 17.48
CA PRO A 109 9.61 10.57 16.13
C PRO A 109 10.00 9.09 16.05
N ASP A 110 10.47 8.47 17.13
CA ASP A 110 10.87 7.05 17.15
C ASP A 110 9.69 6.07 17.13
N ASP A 111 8.49 6.54 17.46
CA ASP A 111 7.26 5.75 17.40
C ASP A 111 6.57 5.85 16.03
N ARG A 112 7.13 6.65 15.10
CA ARG A 112 6.61 6.83 13.73
C ARG A 112 7.26 5.83 12.78
N PRO A 113 6.62 5.53 11.63
CA PRO A 113 7.26 4.79 10.55
C PRO A 113 8.62 5.40 10.17
N ALA A 114 9.59 4.54 9.87
CA ALA A 114 10.97 4.96 9.65
C ALA A 114 11.11 5.94 8.47
N ASP A 115 10.32 5.72 7.42
CA ASP A 115 10.32 6.50 6.18
C ASP A 115 8.97 6.37 5.43
N ALA A 116 8.86 7.06 4.29
CA ALA A 116 7.67 7.05 3.45
C ALA A 116 7.40 5.71 2.75
N GLU A 117 8.42 4.86 2.54
CA GLU A 117 8.26 3.55 1.91
C GLU A 117 7.45 2.63 2.82
N VAL A 118 7.75 2.64 4.13
CA VAL A 118 6.98 1.90 5.14
C VAL A 118 5.52 2.35 5.16
N VAL A 119 5.26 3.66 5.08
CA VAL A 119 3.89 4.21 5.06
C VAL A 119 3.15 3.78 3.80
N LEU A 120 3.81 3.83 2.64
CA LEU A 120 3.23 3.41 1.36
C LEU A 120 2.88 1.91 1.38
N GLN A 121 3.75 1.08 1.95
CA GLN A 121 3.51 -0.35 2.12
C GLN A 121 2.26 -0.60 2.98
N GLN A 122 2.16 0.06 4.14
CA GLN A 122 1.00 -0.08 5.04
C GLN A 122 -0.30 0.43 4.42
N LEU A 123 -0.30 1.58 3.73
CA LEU A 123 -1.48 2.08 3.00
C LEU A 123 -1.93 1.11 1.91
N ASN A 124 -0.99 0.48 1.22
CA ASN A 124 -1.29 -0.54 0.23
C ASN A 124 -1.98 -1.74 0.88
N GLU A 125 -1.48 -2.25 2.01
CA GLU A 125 -2.09 -3.36 2.74
C GLU A 125 -3.52 -3.02 3.20
N ILE A 126 -3.70 -1.84 3.80
CA ILE A 126 -5.01 -1.33 4.25
C ILE A 126 -6.02 -1.29 3.10
N ARG A 127 -5.63 -0.71 1.95
CA ARG A 127 -6.50 -0.57 0.77
C ARG A 127 -7.07 -1.90 0.31
N HIS A 128 -6.29 -2.98 0.40
CA HIS A 128 -6.69 -4.30 -0.09
C HIS A 128 -7.49 -5.10 0.93
N ALA A 129 -7.18 -4.95 2.22
CA ALA A 129 -7.98 -5.54 3.29
C ALA A 129 -9.42 -4.99 3.35
N SER A 130 -9.62 -3.75 2.90
CA SER A 130 -10.90 -3.05 2.99
C SER A 130 -11.93 -3.46 1.93
N ASN A 131 -11.51 -4.09 0.83
CA ASN A 131 -12.30 -4.03 -0.41
C ASN A 131 -12.47 -5.37 -1.13
N ILE A 132 -12.32 -6.50 -0.42
CA ILE A 132 -12.57 -7.82 -1.01
C ILE A 132 -13.99 -7.91 -1.59
N GLY A 133 -15.00 -7.35 -0.90
CA GLY A 133 -16.38 -7.34 -1.39
C GLY A 133 -16.56 -6.61 -2.72
N ALA A 134 -15.89 -5.48 -2.94
CA ALA A 134 -15.97 -4.80 -4.24
C ALA A 134 -15.11 -5.48 -5.32
N LEU A 135 -13.99 -6.11 -4.95
CA LEU A 135 -13.21 -6.91 -5.91
C LEU A 135 -14.03 -8.11 -6.40
N ILE A 136 -14.72 -8.78 -5.50
CA ILE A 136 -15.64 -9.88 -5.83
C ILE A 136 -16.80 -9.36 -6.70
N ALA A 137 -17.43 -8.25 -6.30
CA ALA A 137 -18.53 -7.65 -7.06
C ALA A 137 -18.12 -7.15 -8.46
N ALA A 138 -16.87 -6.69 -8.63
CA ALA A 138 -16.31 -6.31 -9.92
C ALA A 138 -16.04 -7.52 -10.84
N GLY A 139 -15.89 -8.72 -10.25
CA GLY A 139 -15.64 -9.96 -10.97
C GLY A 139 -14.22 -10.11 -11.51
N GLU A 140 -13.99 -11.22 -12.22
CA GLU A 140 -12.71 -11.48 -12.88
C GLU A 140 -12.47 -10.51 -14.04
N SER A 141 -11.20 -10.10 -14.18
CA SER A 141 -10.74 -9.18 -15.22
C SER A 141 -9.30 -9.49 -15.62
N ASP A 142 -8.71 -8.68 -16.48
CA ASP A 142 -7.28 -8.74 -16.76
C ASP A 142 -6.41 -8.45 -15.52
N LYS A 143 -6.99 -7.80 -14.50
CA LYS A 143 -6.34 -7.39 -13.23
C LYS A 143 -6.76 -8.17 -12.00
N VAL A 144 -7.84 -8.92 -12.06
CA VAL A 144 -8.40 -9.65 -10.92
C VAL A 144 -8.69 -11.07 -11.35
N GLU A 145 -8.21 -12.05 -10.60
CA GLU A 145 -8.48 -13.46 -10.86
C GLU A 145 -8.92 -14.14 -9.56
N PHE A 146 -9.90 -15.03 -9.64
CA PHE A 146 -10.36 -15.85 -8.53
C PHE A 146 -9.83 -17.27 -8.64
N LYS A 147 -9.52 -17.86 -7.48
CA LYS A 147 -9.20 -19.28 -7.35
C LYS A 147 -9.91 -19.81 -6.12
N SER A 148 -10.65 -20.89 -6.30
CA SER A 148 -11.43 -21.50 -5.22
C SER A 148 -10.56 -21.96 -4.05
N SER A 149 -9.31 -22.36 -4.30
CA SER A 149 -8.42 -22.99 -3.32
C SER A 149 -6.96 -23.01 -3.77
N LEU A 150 -6.04 -23.23 -2.83
CA LEU A 150 -4.66 -23.66 -3.13
C LEU A 150 -4.51 -25.18 -3.18
N HIS A 151 -5.22 -25.92 -2.30
CA HIS A 151 -5.05 -27.38 -2.15
C HIS A 151 -6.34 -28.19 -2.25
N HIS A 152 -7.46 -27.65 -1.79
CA HIS A 152 -8.73 -28.36 -1.67
C HIS A 152 -9.44 -28.45 -3.02
N PRO A 153 -9.63 -29.64 -3.60
CA PRO A 153 -10.33 -29.74 -4.88
C PRO A 153 -11.82 -29.43 -4.75
N TYR A 154 -12.28 -28.47 -5.56
CA TYR A 154 -13.69 -28.26 -5.82
C TYR A 154 -14.08 -28.86 -7.17
N GLY A 155 -15.32 -29.35 -7.25
CA GLY A 155 -15.90 -29.91 -8.47
C GLY A 155 -15.60 -31.40 -8.69
N PRO A 156 -16.15 -31.97 -9.78
CA PRO A 156 -16.02 -33.38 -10.09
C PRO A 156 -14.61 -33.74 -10.56
N VAL A 157 -14.13 -34.92 -10.19
CA VAL A 157 -12.85 -35.46 -10.68
C VAL A 157 -12.93 -35.62 -12.22
N PRO A 158 -11.97 -35.03 -12.98
CA PRO A 158 -11.89 -35.17 -14.43
C PRO A 158 -11.93 -36.64 -14.86
N PRO A 159 -12.65 -37.00 -15.94
CA PRO A 159 -12.81 -38.40 -16.37
C PRO A 159 -11.49 -39.14 -16.55
N GLU A 160 -10.49 -38.46 -17.11
CA GLU A 160 -9.12 -38.97 -17.34
C GLU A 160 -8.33 -39.30 -16.07
N LEU A 161 -8.74 -38.78 -14.91
CA LEU A 161 -8.07 -39.01 -13.63
C LEU A 161 -8.81 -40.04 -12.75
N ARG A 162 -9.99 -40.52 -13.17
CA ARG A 162 -10.83 -41.44 -12.36
C ARG A 162 -10.22 -42.82 -12.18
N ASP A 163 -9.41 -43.26 -13.14
CA ASP A 163 -8.74 -44.57 -13.10
C ASP A 163 -7.48 -44.57 -12.23
N LEU A 164 -7.07 -43.41 -11.71
CA LEU A 164 -5.89 -43.28 -10.85
C LEU A 164 -6.17 -43.80 -9.45
N GLN A 165 -5.14 -44.39 -8.83
CA GLN A 165 -5.20 -44.79 -7.43
C GLN A 165 -5.42 -43.57 -6.52
N PRO A 166 -6.15 -43.68 -5.39
CA PRO A 166 -6.50 -42.53 -4.55
C PRO A 166 -5.31 -41.64 -4.12
N GLY A 167 -4.16 -42.25 -3.84
CA GLY A 167 -2.93 -41.50 -3.49
C GLY A 167 -2.32 -40.74 -4.68
N GLN A 168 -2.35 -41.32 -5.88
CA GLN A 168 -1.88 -40.66 -7.10
C GLN A 168 -2.82 -39.54 -7.51
N LEU A 169 -4.13 -39.77 -7.42
CA LEU A 169 -5.16 -38.77 -7.72
C LEU A 169 -4.99 -37.51 -6.86
N LYS A 170 -4.86 -37.67 -5.54
CA LYS A 170 -4.61 -36.56 -4.62
C LYS A 170 -3.36 -35.75 -5.00
N LYS A 171 -2.26 -36.43 -5.35
CA LYS A 171 -1.01 -35.79 -5.75
C LYS A 171 -1.16 -34.97 -7.04
N VAL A 172 -1.82 -35.54 -8.05
CA VAL A 172 -2.03 -34.88 -9.35
C VAL A 172 -2.91 -33.65 -9.20
N ILE A 173 -4.04 -33.78 -8.49
CA ILE A 173 -4.96 -32.67 -8.22
C ILE A 173 -4.26 -31.55 -7.44
N LYS A 174 -3.56 -31.89 -6.34
CA LYS A 174 -2.83 -30.91 -5.54
C LYS A 174 -1.79 -30.15 -6.37
N LYS A 175 -1.05 -30.86 -7.23
CA LYS A 175 -0.09 -30.24 -8.15
C LYS A 175 -0.80 -29.32 -9.16
N ALA A 176 -1.94 -29.72 -9.70
CA ALA A 176 -2.71 -28.93 -10.66
C ALA A 176 -3.26 -27.63 -10.06
N LEU A 177 -3.81 -27.67 -8.84
CA LEU A 177 -4.31 -26.49 -8.13
C LEU A 177 -3.19 -25.50 -7.80
N ALA A 178 -2.10 -25.98 -7.20
CA ALA A 178 -0.91 -25.18 -6.91
C ALA A 178 -0.30 -24.55 -8.17
N LYS A 179 -0.27 -25.32 -9.27
CA LYS A 179 0.16 -24.86 -10.59
C LYS A 179 -0.76 -23.77 -11.15
N SER A 180 -2.07 -23.91 -11.00
CA SER A 180 -3.04 -22.88 -11.42
C SER A 180 -2.78 -21.53 -10.73
N VAL A 181 -2.58 -21.53 -9.41
CA VAL A 181 -2.25 -20.34 -8.61
C VAL A 181 -0.92 -19.71 -9.05
N THR A 182 0.15 -20.51 -9.15
CA THR A 182 1.49 -20.01 -9.48
C THR A 182 1.60 -19.48 -10.91
N LYS A 183 0.88 -20.09 -11.87
CA LYS A 183 0.77 -19.56 -13.23
C LYS A 183 0.16 -18.18 -13.27
N THR A 184 -0.93 -17.98 -12.52
CA THR A 184 -1.58 -16.67 -12.44
C THR A 184 -0.65 -15.63 -11.81
N ILE A 185 0.06 -15.96 -10.74
CA ILE A 185 1.06 -15.08 -10.13
C ILE A 185 2.13 -14.68 -11.16
N ALA A 186 2.76 -15.66 -11.83
CA ALA A 186 3.75 -15.38 -12.88
C ALA A 186 3.19 -14.47 -13.98
N ALA A 187 1.97 -14.74 -14.44
CA ALA A 187 1.29 -13.98 -15.48
C ALA A 187 1.07 -12.51 -15.08
N PHE A 188 0.66 -12.26 -13.83
CA PHE A 188 0.50 -10.89 -13.33
C PHE A 188 1.85 -10.15 -13.24
N LEU A 189 2.88 -10.80 -12.69
CA LEU A 189 4.21 -10.20 -12.52
C LEU A 189 4.85 -9.83 -13.87
N ASN A 190 4.64 -10.65 -14.89
CA ASN A 190 5.16 -10.43 -16.25
C ASN A 190 4.36 -9.42 -17.08
N THR A 191 3.21 -8.96 -16.58
CA THR A 191 2.35 -8.00 -17.28
C THR A 191 2.30 -6.68 -16.51
N ASP A 192 1.13 -6.10 -16.36
CA ASP A 192 0.92 -4.81 -15.69
C ASP A 192 0.52 -5.01 -14.21
N GLY A 193 0.78 -6.20 -13.66
CA GLY A 193 0.35 -6.62 -12.33
C GLY A 193 -1.14 -6.95 -12.21
N GLY A 194 -1.53 -7.39 -11.02
CA GLY A 194 -2.91 -7.72 -10.67
C GLY A 194 -3.07 -8.24 -9.25
N THR A 195 -4.28 -8.69 -8.94
CA THR A 195 -4.69 -9.23 -7.64
C THR A 195 -5.32 -10.60 -7.82
N LEU A 196 -4.80 -11.57 -7.09
CA LEU A 196 -5.33 -12.93 -7.04
C LEU A 196 -6.07 -13.12 -5.71
N LEU A 197 -7.35 -13.50 -5.76
CA LEU A 197 -8.13 -13.89 -4.59
C LEU A 197 -8.18 -15.43 -4.53
N ILE A 198 -7.78 -15.99 -3.40
CA ILE A 198 -7.80 -17.44 -3.14
C ILE A 198 -8.81 -17.72 -2.01
N GLY A 199 -9.68 -18.69 -2.23
CA GLY A 199 -10.85 -18.94 -1.39
C GLY A 199 -12.13 -18.30 -1.93
N VAL A 200 -12.17 -17.98 -3.23
CA VAL A 200 -13.34 -17.42 -3.92
C VAL A 200 -13.57 -18.22 -5.20
N GLU A 201 -14.81 -18.66 -5.43
CA GLU A 201 -15.21 -19.34 -6.65
C GLU A 201 -15.37 -18.34 -7.82
N ASP A 202 -15.30 -18.83 -9.06
CA ASP A 202 -15.56 -18.06 -10.29
C ASP A 202 -16.92 -17.31 -10.26
N SER A 203 -17.89 -17.79 -9.49
CA SER A 203 -19.20 -17.13 -9.29
C SER A 203 -19.13 -15.88 -8.39
N GLY A 204 -18.01 -15.66 -7.71
CA GLY A 204 -17.85 -14.68 -6.65
C GLY A 204 -18.25 -15.19 -5.26
N THR A 205 -18.66 -16.45 -5.13
CA THR A 205 -18.98 -17.05 -3.83
C THR A 205 -17.71 -17.23 -3.00
N VAL A 206 -17.71 -16.72 -1.76
CA VAL A 206 -16.60 -16.94 -0.83
C VAL A 206 -16.67 -18.36 -0.27
N LEU A 207 -15.59 -19.11 -0.47
CA LEU A 207 -15.41 -20.48 0.03
C LEU A 207 -14.50 -20.50 1.26
N GLY A 208 -13.56 -19.55 1.34
CA GLY A 208 -12.53 -19.48 2.35
C GLY A 208 -11.33 -20.39 2.07
N ILE A 209 -10.22 -20.11 2.72
CA ILE A 209 -9.00 -20.94 2.68
C ILE A 209 -9.05 -22.08 3.71
N GLU A 210 -10.01 -22.08 4.63
CA GLU A 210 -10.13 -23.06 5.70
C GLU A 210 -10.17 -24.53 5.20
N PRO A 211 -10.84 -24.87 4.08
CA PRO A 211 -10.85 -26.23 3.54
C PRO A 211 -9.48 -26.74 3.09
N ASP A 212 -8.51 -25.85 2.85
CA ASP A 212 -7.14 -26.23 2.53
C ASP A 212 -6.38 -26.75 3.76
N PHE A 213 -6.82 -26.42 4.98
CA PHE A 213 -6.09 -26.74 6.21
C PHE A 213 -5.95 -28.25 6.43
N GLU A 214 -6.92 -29.04 5.98
CA GLU A 214 -6.87 -30.50 6.02
C GLU A 214 -5.74 -31.10 5.16
N HIS A 215 -5.25 -30.34 4.17
CA HIS A 215 -4.21 -30.78 3.22
C HIS A 215 -2.80 -30.30 3.61
N LEU A 216 -2.68 -29.58 4.73
CA LEU A 216 -1.44 -29.07 5.30
C LEU A 216 -0.75 -30.12 6.18
N LYS A 217 0.51 -29.84 6.55
CA LYS A 217 1.29 -30.67 7.47
C LYS A 217 0.60 -30.71 8.85
N GLU A 218 0.59 -31.88 9.48
CA GLU A 218 0.01 -32.08 10.82
C GLU A 218 0.64 -31.09 11.82
N GLY A 219 -0.19 -30.47 12.67
CA GLY A 219 0.24 -29.41 13.59
C GLY A 219 0.36 -28.01 12.98
N LYS A 220 0.15 -27.84 11.66
CA LYS A 220 0.12 -26.54 10.95
C LYS A 220 -1.19 -26.32 10.18
N GLN A 221 -2.30 -26.87 10.66
CA GLN A 221 -3.60 -26.80 9.98
C GLN A 221 -4.34 -25.51 10.37
N ASN A 222 -3.74 -24.38 10.05
CA ASN A 222 -4.25 -23.04 10.36
C ASN A 222 -3.80 -22.02 9.31
N ALA A 223 -4.23 -20.77 9.47
CA ALA A 223 -3.92 -19.67 8.56
C ALA A 223 -2.40 -19.47 8.33
N ASP A 224 -1.58 -19.56 9.39
CA ASP A 224 -0.12 -19.41 9.28
C ASP A 224 0.50 -20.57 8.50
N GLY A 225 0.04 -21.80 8.75
CA GLY A 225 0.46 -22.96 8.00
C GLY A 225 0.06 -22.91 6.53
N TRP A 226 -1.10 -22.32 6.23
CA TRP A 226 -1.52 -22.08 4.85
C TRP A 226 -0.61 -21.07 4.15
N LEU A 227 -0.26 -19.96 4.81
CA LEU A 227 0.66 -18.97 4.27
C LEU A 227 2.04 -19.56 4.00
N LEU A 228 2.57 -20.36 4.93
CA LEU A 228 3.83 -21.11 4.72
C LEU A 228 3.73 -22.07 3.54
N SER A 229 2.58 -22.73 3.35
CA SER A 229 2.39 -23.61 2.21
C SER A 229 2.29 -22.85 0.89
N LEU A 230 1.67 -21.68 0.86
CA LEU A 230 1.65 -20.82 -0.32
C LEU A 230 3.07 -20.35 -0.65
N GLN A 231 3.84 -19.93 0.35
CA GLN A 231 5.25 -19.57 0.20
C GLN A 231 6.07 -20.72 -0.39
N GLU A 232 5.92 -21.94 0.13
CA GLU A 232 6.61 -23.14 -0.38
C GLU A 232 6.24 -23.40 -1.85
N VAL A 233 4.95 -23.29 -2.20
CA VAL A 233 4.46 -23.46 -3.57
C VAL A 233 5.02 -22.40 -4.52
N VAL A 234 5.01 -21.12 -4.11
CA VAL A 234 5.52 -20.01 -4.92
C VAL A 234 7.03 -20.10 -5.09
N ASN A 235 7.78 -20.35 -4.02
CA ASN A 235 9.24 -20.47 -4.09
C ASN A 235 9.67 -21.61 -5.02
N ASN A 236 9.01 -22.77 -4.92
CA ASN A 236 9.34 -23.93 -5.75
C ASN A 236 9.02 -23.72 -7.24
N ALA A 237 8.00 -22.92 -7.55
CA ALA A 237 7.58 -22.69 -8.93
C ALA A 237 8.24 -21.45 -9.56
N LEU A 238 8.47 -20.39 -8.80
CA LEU A 238 8.81 -19.06 -9.32
C LEU A 238 10.10 -18.47 -8.74
N GLY A 239 10.69 -19.08 -7.71
CA GLY A 239 11.86 -18.55 -7.01
C GLY A 239 11.52 -17.68 -5.78
N THR A 240 12.50 -17.54 -4.89
CA THR A 240 12.35 -16.83 -3.61
C THR A 240 12.24 -15.32 -3.78
N GLU A 241 12.90 -14.78 -4.81
CA GLU A 241 12.83 -13.37 -5.19
C GLU A 241 11.42 -12.96 -5.63
N VAL A 242 10.64 -13.90 -6.17
CA VAL A 242 9.25 -13.66 -6.55
C VAL A 242 8.35 -13.59 -5.31
N TRP A 243 8.54 -14.48 -4.34
CA TRP A 243 7.79 -14.41 -3.09
C TRP A 243 7.97 -13.05 -2.39
N ASN A 244 9.19 -12.51 -2.37
CA ASN A 244 9.47 -11.20 -1.78
C ASN A 244 8.80 -10.03 -2.53
N ALA A 245 8.44 -10.22 -3.80
CA ALA A 245 7.74 -9.21 -4.60
C ALA A 245 6.21 -9.32 -4.48
N VAL A 246 5.69 -10.45 -3.99
CA VAL A 246 4.24 -10.68 -3.85
C VAL A 246 3.81 -10.34 -2.44
N HIS A 247 2.77 -9.52 -2.31
CA HIS A 247 2.20 -9.17 -1.00
C HIS A 247 0.93 -9.99 -0.77
N VAL A 248 0.96 -10.85 0.24
CA VAL A 248 -0.19 -11.69 0.61
C VAL A 248 -0.81 -11.16 1.90
N SER A 249 -2.11 -10.96 1.89
CA SER A 249 -2.90 -10.60 3.08
C SER A 249 -4.04 -11.59 3.26
N LEU A 250 -4.37 -11.90 4.52
CA LEU A 250 -5.50 -12.78 4.85
C LEU A 250 -6.64 -11.90 5.39
N VAL A 251 -7.74 -11.84 4.64
CA VAL A 251 -8.87 -10.96 4.92
C VAL A 251 -10.07 -11.80 5.32
N ARG A 252 -10.70 -11.48 6.45
CA ARG A 252 -11.90 -12.18 6.90
C ARG A 252 -13.15 -11.61 6.22
N ASP A 253 -14.00 -12.49 5.73
CA ASP A 253 -15.36 -12.21 5.26
C ASP A 253 -16.34 -13.09 6.04
N GLY A 254 -17.01 -12.52 7.03
CA GLY A 254 -17.83 -13.28 7.97
C GLY A 254 -17.02 -14.34 8.73
N SER A 255 -17.35 -15.62 8.52
CA SER A 255 -16.66 -16.77 9.15
C SER A 255 -15.54 -17.37 8.28
N GLN A 256 -15.37 -16.89 7.05
CA GLN A 256 -14.39 -17.40 6.10
C GLN A 256 -13.22 -16.42 5.96
N THR A 257 -12.07 -16.94 5.53
CA THR A 257 -10.88 -16.13 5.26
C THR A 257 -10.51 -16.23 3.79
N VAL A 258 -10.39 -15.09 3.11
CA VAL A 258 -9.91 -14.99 1.73
C VAL A 258 -8.45 -14.55 1.76
N ALA A 259 -7.59 -15.26 1.03
CA ALA A 259 -6.23 -14.81 0.81
C ALA A 259 -6.17 -13.91 -0.43
N VAL A 260 -5.63 -12.70 -0.24
CA VAL A 260 -5.47 -11.70 -1.28
C VAL A 260 -3.98 -11.56 -1.59
N ALA A 261 -3.57 -12.10 -2.74
CA ALA A 261 -2.19 -12.06 -3.23
C ALA A 261 -2.04 -10.98 -4.30
N ARG A 262 -1.35 -9.89 -3.97
CA ARG A 262 -1.06 -8.79 -4.88
C ARG A 262 0.27 -9.02 -5.58
N CYS A 263 0.22 -8.97 -6.91
CA CYS A 263 1.35 -9.24 -7.78
C CYS A 263 1.66 -7.96 -8.56
N PRO A 264 2.61 -7.11 -8.11
CA PRO A 264 3.00 -5.92 -8.85
C PRO A 264 3.78 -6.29 -10.12
N PRO A 265 3.75 -5.44 -11.17
CA PRO A 265 4.61 -5.67 -12.34
C PRO A 265 6.08 -5.66 -11.93
N ARG A 266 6.85 -6.67 -12.35
CA ARG A 266 8.29 -6.74 -12.05
C ARG A 266 9.12 -6.02 -13.10
N THR A 267 10.31 -5.60 -12.69
CA THR A 267 11.33 -5.00 -13.57
C THR A 267 12.21 -6.04 -14.26
N THR A 268 11.99 -7.32 -13.98
CA THR A 268 12.64 -8.47 -14.60
C THR A 268 11.63 -9.57 -14.87
N GLU A 269 12.00 -10.51 -15.73
CA GLU A 269 11.19 -11.67 -16.10
C GLU A 269 10.91 -12.58 -14.90
N THR A 270 9.71 -13.15 -14.85
CA THR A 270 9.34 -14.25 -13.98
C THR A 270 9.12 -15.52 -14.79
N TRP A 271 9.99 -16.49 -14.59
CA TRP A 271 9.89 -17.81 -15.18
C TRP A 271 9.17 -18.77 -14.23
N HIS A 272 8.37 -19.67 -14.78
CA HIS A 272 7.65 -20.69 -14.03
C HIS A 272 8.28 -22.06 -14.30
N ALA A 273 8.80 -22.68 -13.26
CA ALA A 273 9.47 -23.98 -13.31
C ALA A 273 8.45 -25.12 -13.46
N GLU A 274 8.69 -25.97 -14.47
CA GLU A 274 7.79 -27.06 -14.87
C GLU A 274 8.59 -28.34 -15.13
N ASP A 275 7.88 -29.48 -15.22
CA ASP A 275 8.50 -30.75 -15.59
C ASP A 275 9.03 -30.67 -17.04
N GLY A 276 10.34 -30.47 -17.20
CA GLY A 276 11.01 -30.38 -18.49
C GLY A 276 11.51 -28.99 -18.90
N GLY A 277 11.44 -27.99 -18.02
CA GLY A 277 12.06 -26.68 -18.24
C GLY A 277 11.31 -25.54 -17.56
N GLU A 278 11.44 -24.35 -18.13
CA GLU A 278 10.77 -23.14 -17.65
C GLU A 278 9.81 -22.61 -18.70
N LEU A 279 8.65 -22.14 -18.26
CA LEU A 279 7.63 -21.52 -19.10
C LEU A 279 7.43 -20.06 -18.70
N PHE A 280 7.13 -19.23 -19.70
CA PHE A 280 6.84 -17.81 -19.50
C PHE A 280 5.35 -17.54 -19.71
N TYR A 281 4.68 -17.06 -18.66
CA TYR A 281 3.26 -16.80 -18.68
C TYR A 281 2.96 -15.30 -18.67
N ILE A 282 1.92 -14.89 -19.41
CA ILE A 282 1.38 -13.52 -19.39
C ILE A 282 -0.14 -13.53 -19.25
N ARG A 283 -0.69 -12.45 -18.70
CA ARG A 283 -2.12 -12.12 -18.84
C ARG A 283 -2.43 -11.65 -20.26
N ALA A 284 -3.49 -12.19 -20.84
CA ALA A 284 -4.03 -11.76 -22.11
C ALA A 284 -5.55 -11.69 -22.01
N ALA A 285 -6.09 -10.47 -21.90
CA ALA A 285 -7.49 -10.24 -21.52
C ALA A 285 -7.83 -11.01 -20.22
N ASN A 286 -8.80 -11.92 -20.27
CA ASN A 286 -9.31 -12.61 -19.07
C ASN A 286 -8.61 -13.96 -18.81
N GLY A 287 -7.46 -14.23 -19.43
CA GLY A 287 -6.81 -15.53 -19.31
C GLY A 287 -5.29 -15.48 -19.24
N THR A 288 -4.71 -16.57 -18.75
CA THR A 288 -3.27 -16.79 -18.69
C THR A 288 -2.81 -17.57 -19.92
N ARG A 289 -1.78 -17.07 -20.62
CA ARG A 289 -1.20 -17.71 -21.82
C ARG A 289 0.29 -17.92 -21.66
N ASP A 290 0.80 -19.03 -22.19
CA ASP A 290 2.22 -19.22 -22.40
C ASP A 290 2.70 -18.43 -23.63
N LEU A 291 3.86 -17.80 -23.51
CA LEU A 291 4.57 -17.18 -24.63
C LEU A 291 5.85 -17.98 -24.90
N ASN A 292 6.11 -18.25 -26.16
CA ASN A 292 7.30 -18.98 -26.60
C ASN A 292 7.86 -18.42 -27.92
N GLY A 293 9.07 -18.86 -28.26
CA GLY A 293 9.74 -18.55 -29.52
C GLY A 293 9.92 -17.04 -29.78
N SER A 294 9.67 -16.63 -31.02
CA SER A 294 9.89 -15.23 -31.45
C SER A 294 8.96 -14.23 -30.78
N ARG A 295 7.75 -14.64 -30.37
CA ARG A 295 6.79 -13.78 -29.67
C ARG A 295 7.29 -13.41 -28.27
N LEU A 296 7.86 -14.38 -27.56
CA LEU A 296 8.46 -14.17 -26.24
C LEU A 296 9.63 -13.18 -26.31
N LEU A 297 10.56 -13.41 -27.24
CA LEU A 297 11.73 -12.55 -27.42
C LEU A 297 11.34 -11.11 -27.77
N LYS A 298 10.29 -10.93 -28.57
CA LYS A 298 9.76 -9.60 -28.88
C LYS A 298 9.15 -8.95 -27.64
N TYR A 299 8.30 -9.69 -26.92
CA TYR A 299 7.63 -9.20 -25.71
C TYR A 299 8.63 -8.74 -24.64
N ILE A 300 9.65 -9.56 -24.35
CA ILE A 300 10.67 -9.23 -23.34
C ILE A 300 11.38 -7.93 -23.69
N ARG A 301 11.81 -7.75 -24.95
CA ARG A 301 12.50 -6.52 -25.40
C ARG A 301 11.63 -5.27 -25.30
N GLU A 302 10.34 -5.40 -25.56
CA GLU A 302 9.39 -4.28 -25.48
C GLU A 302 9.07 -3.92 -24.03
N ARG A 303 8.96 -4.93 -23.14
CA ARG A 303 8.58 -4.75 -21.73
C ARG A 303 9.73 -4.30 -20.84
N TRP A 304 10.92 -4.86 -21.07
CA TRP A 304 12.15 -4.61 -20.32
C TRP A 304 13.26 -4.20 -21.29
N PRO A 305 13.22 -2.95 -21.81
CA PRO A 305 14.28 -2.44 -22.65
C PRO A 305 15.57 -2.35 -21.84
N SER A 306 16.64 -2.94 -22.38
CA SER A 306 18.00 -2.97 -21.81
C SER A 306 18.68 -1.62 -21.87
#